data_AF-A0A9E2W4B8-F1
#
_entry.id   AF-A0A9E2W4B8-F1
#
_cell.length_a   1.000
_cell.length_b   1.000
_cell.length_c   1.000
_cell.angle_alpha   90.00
_cell.angle_beta   90.00
_cell.angle_gamma   90.00
#
_symmetry.space_group_name_H-M   'P 1'
#
loop_
_entity.id
_entity.type
_entity.pdbx_description
1 polymer ?
#
loop_
_entity_poly.entity_id
_entity_poly.type
_entity_poly.pdbx_seq_one_letter_code
_entity_poly.pdbx_strand_id
1 'polypeptide(L)'
;MKNIRLFFLLIIVSLNFSCEKRMTSGLDTNEQISSLATATTLASSFTPNIVVAKDGSGNYSTVQAAVNAAPANSGTRTIIYIKNGTYKEVITIDASKKNISFIGESATGVKLTYDNYSSKINPATGSGYGTSGSASTFIKGEGFYASNIVFENSSGPVGQALAVNITADKTVFNNCRFLGRQDTWYAGNCRVYLKNCYVEGTTDFIFGAATAFFEGCSLYSYGGSALTAANTADYVPYGLIFNNCTVTGASGITTLLGRTWGGYAATAFINCNLSSIISASGWNDWGNAANDLTARYCEYGNTGSGAATSGRVSWCKLLTASQASNYSSYLNVLKTTYSSSPVTDNWDPLAVINDPSSSPGAGIVSGATYKITCKLSGKALDVVEMSTANGALIQQWNYAGGANQKFIVNDVGGGYYSIINVNSNKGLDVKDASTANYGVIQQWNYSGGSNQQWSIVSTGDGYYKILNRNSGKCIDVKDQSTSNGAAIQQYNFANGDNQLWQFSTVN
;
A
#
# COMPACT_ATOMS: atom_id res chain seq x y z
N MET A 1 2.11 9.74 -75.09
CA MET A 1 1.02 10.45 -75.81
C MET A 1 -0.29 9.81 -75.35
N LYS A 2 -1.26 10.41 -74.65
CA LYS A 2 -1.71 11.78 -74.31
C LYS A 2 -2.36 11.71 -72.90
N ASN A 3 -1.97 12.56 -71.94
CA ASN A 3 -2.69 13.72 -71.36
C ASN A 3 -4.21 13.58 -71.06
N ILE A 4 -4.62 13.57 -69.77
CA ILE A 4 -5.25 14.66 -68.94
C ILE A 4 -6.80 14.74 -69.11
N ARG A 5 -7.72 14.64 -68.12
CA ARG A 5 -8.09 15.54 -66.97
C ARG A 5 -9.24 14.86 -66.13
N LEU A 6 -9.19 14.76 -64.78
CA LEU A 6 -9.87 15.59 -63.73
C LEU A 6 -11.44 15.51 -63.75
N PHE A 7 -12.24 15.15 -62.72
CA PHE A 7 -12.29 15.64 -61.32
C PHE A 7 -13.33 14.87 -60.42
N PHE A 8 -13.13 14.86 -59.09
CA PHE A 8 -14.03 14.60 -57.92
C PHE A 8 -14.60 13.17 -57.72
N LEU A 9 -14.71 12.56 -56.52
CA LEU A 9 -14.89 13.03 -55.15
C LEU A 9 -14.39 11.95 -54.14
N LEU A 10 -13.88 12.43 -53.01
CA LEU A 10 -13.28 11.71 -51.87
C LEU A 10 -14.36 11.14 -50.93
N ILE A 11 -14.51 9.81 -50.75
CA ILE A 11 -15.12 9.22 -49.54
C ILE A 11 -14.42 7.91 -49.12
N ILE A 12 -14.05 7.96 -47.84
CA ILE A 12 -13.45 7.07 -46.86
C ILE A 12 -13.79 5.56 -46.89
N VAL A 13 -12.73 4.82 -46.53
CA VAL A 13 -12.49 3.41 -46.20
C VAL A 13 -13.44 2.84 -45.12
N SER A 14 -13.83 1.56 -45.21
CA SER A 14 -13.53 0.51 -44.20
C SER A 14 -14.44 -0.72 -44.35
N LEU A 15 -13.81 -1.85 -44.68
CA LEU A 15 -14.39 -3.18 -44.67
C LEU A 15 -14.32 -3.80 -43.26
N ASN A 16 -15.49 -4.24 -42.81
CA ASN A 16 -15.85 -5.19 -41.76
C ASN A 16 -14.74 -6.04 -41.10
N PHE A 17 -14.70 -6.00 -39.77
CA PHE A 17 -14.62 -7.19 -38.92
C PHE A 17 -15.77 -7.16 -37.91
N SER A 18 -16.70 -8.11 -38.02
CA SER A 18 -17.79 -8.34 -37.09
C SER A 18 -17.53 -9.65 -36.36
N CYS A 19 -17.14 -9.59 -35.08
CA CYS A 19 -17.46 -10.62 -34.09
C CYS A 19 -17.03 -10.14 -32.70
N GLU A 20 -17.80 -9.26 -32.07
CA GLU A 20 -17.86 -9.11 -30.60
C GLU A 20 -19.00 -8.16 -30.24
N LYS A 21 -20.19 -8.71 -30.00
CA LYS A 21 -21.28 -8.00 -29.34
C LYS A 21 -22.08 -8.98 -28.52
N ARG A 22 -21.64 -9.19 -27.27
CA ARG A 22 -22.53 -9.48 -26.14
C ARG A 22 -21.79 -9.23 -24.83
N MET A 23 -22.46 -8.45 -23.98
CA MET A 23 -22.09 -8.03 -22.62
C MET A 23 -21.19 -6.79 -22.47
N THR A 24 -21.72 -5.63 -22.86
CA THR A 24 -21.51 -4.37 -22.11
C THR A 24 -22.78 -3.55 -22.14
N SER A 25 -23.60 -3.67 -21.09
CA SER A 25 -24.65 -2.69 -20.79
C SER A 25 -24.37 -2.11 -19.42
N GLY A 26 -23.87 -0.87 -19.43
CA GLY A 26 -23.69 -0.02 -18.26
C GLY A 26 -22.32 -0.17 -17.62
N LEU A 27 -21.38 0.69 -18.01
CA LEU A 27 -20.36 1.33 -17.16
C LEU A 27 -19.66 2.42 -18.03
N ASP A 28 -19.44 3.59 -17.44
CA ASP A 28 -19.10 4.86 -18.10
C ASP A 28 -17.74 4.84 -18.81
N THR A 29 -17.69 5.36 -20.04
CA THR A 29 -16.47 5.53 -20.84
C THR A 29 -15.40 6.41 -20.17
N ASN A 30 -15.77 7.15 -19.12
CA ASN A 30 -14.86 7.99 -18.35
C ASN A 30 -14.01 7.20 -17.33
N GLU A 31 -14.47 6.04 -16.84
CA GLU A 31 -13.66 5.20 -15.93
C GLU A 31 -12.51 4.51 -16.65
N GLN A 32 -12.72 4.07 -17.90
CA GLN A 32 -11.63 3.47 -18.68
C GLN A 32 -10.58 4.50 -19.12
N ILE A 33 -11.00 5.73 -19.44
CA ILE A 33 -10.06 6.82 -19.75
C ILE A 33 -9.30 7.27 -18.50
N SER A 34 -9.94 7.27 -17.31
CA SER A 34 -9.23 7.57 -16.06
C SER A 34 -8.27 6.45 -15.65
N SER A 35 -8.60 5.19 -15.89
CA SER A 35 -7.75 4.02 -15.60
C SER A 35 -6.54 3.94 -16.55
N LEU A 36 -6.72 4.26 -17.83
CA LEU A 36 -5.63 4.37 -18.80
C LEU A 36 -4.74 5.59 -18.52
N ALA A 37 -5.33 6.73 -18.16
CA ALA A 37 -4.57 7.91 -17.75
C ALA A 37 -3.76 7.66 -16.46
N THR A 38 -4.31 6.93 -15.48
CA THR A 38 -3.57 6.55 -14.24
C THR A 38 -2.47 5.52 -14.47
N ALA A 39 -2.65 4.59 -15.41
CA ALA A 39 -1.59 3.67 -15.81
C ALA A 39 -0.44 4.39 -16.55
N THR A 40 -0.76 5.43 -17.34
CA THR A 40 0.24 6.22 -18.06
C THR A 40 0.97 7.22 -17.13
N THR A 41 0.33 7.71 -16.06
CA THR A 41 0.95 8.66 -15.11
C THR A 41 1.92 8.00 -14.13
N LEU A 42 1.69 6.75 -13.69
CA LEU A 42 2.64 6.07 -12.78
C LEU A 42 3.99 5.78 -13.43
N ALA A 43 4.04 5.52 -14.75
CA ALA A 43 5.32 5.33 -15.46
C ALA A 43 6.17 6.62 -15.53
N SER A 44 5.61 7.78 -15.17
CA SER A 44 6.27 9.08 -15.27
C SER A 44 6.76 9.68 -13.95
N SER A 45 6.53 9.03 -12.80
CA SER A 45 6.83 9.63 -11.47
C SER A 45 8.06 9.07 -10.76
N PHE A 46 8.79 8.11 -11.34
CA PHE A 46 9.99 7.54 -10.71
C PHE A 46 11.07 7.14 -11.73
N THR A 47 12.33 7.15 -11.29
CA THR A 47 13.46 6.61 -12.07
C THR A 47 13.81 5.22 -11.54
N PRO A 48 13.67 4.14 -12.33
CA PRO A 48 14.01 2.80 -11.88
C PRO A 48 15.51 2.68 -11.62
N ASN A 49 15.90 1.96 -10.55
CA ASN A 49 17.30 1.63 -10.30
C ASN A 49 17.76 0.47 -11.21
N ILE A 50 16.85 -0.46 -11.48
CA ILE A 50 17.10 -1.65 -12.29
C ILE A 50 15.91 -1.88 -13.21
N VAL A 51 16.17 -2.18 -14.49
CA VAL A 51 15.18 -2.61 -15.47
C VAL A 51 15.39 -4.09 -15.81
N VAL A 52 14.32 -4.88 -15.78
CA VAL A 52 14.30 -6.28 -16.21
C VAL A 52 13.53 -6.40 -17.51
N ALA A 53 14.13 -7.00 -18.54
CA ALA A 53 13.48 -7.22 -19.82
C ALA A 53 14.00 -8.49 -20.51
N LYS A 54 13.09 -9.38 -20.92
CA LYS A 54 13.47 -10.65 -21.58
C LYS A 54 14.08 -10.46 -22.97
N ASP A 55 13.77 -9.37 -23.64
CA ASP A 55 14.27 -9.03 -24.97
C ASP A 55 15.70 -8.45 -24.97
N GLY A 56 16.32 -8.33 -23.79
CA GLY A 56 17.67 -7.77 -23.63
C GLY A 56 17.72 -6.24 -23.56
N SER A 57 16.58 -5.55 -23.59
CA SER A 57 16.52 -4.08 -23.49
C SER A 57 16.66 -3.52 -22.06
N GLY A 58 16.83 -4.39 -21.06
CA GLY A 58 16.99 -4.05 -19.64
C GLY A 58 18.39 -4.37 -19.11
N ASN A 59 18.64 -4.07 -17.84
CA ASN A 59 19.88 -4.43 -17.15
C ASN A 59 20.00 -5.95 -16.93
N TYR A 60 18.88 -6.64 -16.74
CA TYR A 60 18.81 -8.10 -16.54
C TYR A 60 17.68 -8.71 -17.36
N SER A 61 17.82 -10.00 -17.71
CA SER A 61 16.78 -10.78 -18.41
C SER A 61 15.88 -11.61 -17.49
N THR A 62 16.27 -11.74 -16.22
CA THR A 62 15.55 -12.50 -15.17
C THR A 62 15.33 -11.63 -13.94
N VAL A 63 14.23 -11.85 -13.23
CA VAL A 63 13.88 -11.09 -12.02
C VAL A 63 14.79 -11.45 -10.86
N GLN A 64 15.17 -12.72 -10.68
CA GLN A 64 16.05 -13.11 -9.58
C GLN A 64 17.43 -12.45 -9.67
N ALA A 65 18.00 -12.30 -10.88
CA ALA A 65 19.27 -11.61 -11.05
C ALA A 65 19.19 -10.14 -10.64
N ALA A 66 18.09 -9.44 -10.94
CA ALA A 66 17.86 -8.07 -10.50
C ALA A 66 17.75 -7.96 -8.98
N VAL A 67 17.04 -8.89 -8.33
CA VAL A 67 16.95 -8.97 -6.85
C VAL A 67 18.34 -9.20 -6.24
N ASN A 68 19.14 -10.10 -6.83
CA ASN A 68 20.49 -10.39 -6.36
C ASN A 68 21.39 -9.15 -6.41
N ALA A 69 21.24 -8.33 -7.45
CA ALA A 69 22.01 -7.10 -7.66
C ALA A 69 21.61 -5.94 -6.73
N ALA A 70 20.38 -5.91 -6.21
CA ALA A 70 19.95 -4.87 -5.27
C ALA A 70 20.82 -4.88 -4.00
N PRO A 71 21.18 -3.72 -3.40
CA PRO A 71 21.98 -3.69 -2.19
C PRO A 71 21.33 -4.42 -1.01
N ALA A 72 22.14 -5.12 -0.20
CA ALA A 72 21.66 -5.74 1.03
C ALA A 72 21.48 -4.68 2.14
N ASN A 73 20.47 -4.87 2.98
CA ASN A 73 20.07 -4.07 4.14
C ASN A 73 19.97 -2.57 3.85
N SER A 74 19.56 -2.22 2.62
CA SER A 74 19.46 -0.82 2.20
C SER A 74 18.41 -0.06 3.01
N GLY A 75 18.79 1.11 3.53
CA GLY A 75 17.82 2.08 4.08
C GLY A 75 17.02 2.81 2.99
N THR A 76 17.53 2.83 1.76
CA THR A 76 16.84 3.39 0.59
C THR A 76 16.16 2.31 -0.23
N ARG A 77 15.06 2.67 -0.88
CA ARG A 77 14.30 1.77 -1.72
C ARG A 77 14.99 1.52 -3.06
N THR A 78 15.07 0.26 -3.47
CA THR A 78 15.52 -0.14 -4.82
C THR A 78 14.30 -0.47 -5.68
N ILE A 79 14.10 0.31 -6.73
CA ILE A 79 13.04 0.12 -7.72
C ILE A 79 13.54 -0.78 -8.85
N ILE A 80 12.89 -1.94 -8.97
CA ILE A 80 13.07 -2.90 -10.07
C ILE A 80 11.84 -2.78 -10.97
N TYR A 81 12.01 -2.15 -12.13
CA TYR A 81 10.99 -2.08 -13.17
C TYR A 81 11.06 -3.31 -14.06
N ILE A 82 9.94 -3.99 -14.26
CA ILE A 82 9.88 -5.28 -14.96
C ILE A 82 9.01 -5.09 -16.20
N LYS A 83 9.59 -5.30 -17.37
CA LYS A 83 8.86 -5.26 -18.64
C LYS A 83 7.95 -6.47 -18.81
N ASN A 84 6.98 -6.35 -19.70
CA ASN A 84 6.02 -7.39 -20.03
C ASN A 84 6.74 -8.68 -20.43
N GLY A 85 6.23 -9.79 -19.90
CA GLY A 85 6.80 -11.11 -20.09
C GLY A 85 6.33 -12.10 -19.03
N THR A 86 6.42 -13.38 -19.36
CA THR A 86 6.28 -14.47 -18.38
C THR A 86 7.66 -14.91 -17.91
N TYR A 87 7.98 -14.66 -16.65
CA TYR A 87 9.22 -15.01 -15.97
C TYR A 87 8.99 -16.30 -15.17
N LYS A 88 9.38 -17.44 -15.76
CA LYS A 88 9.25 -18.75 -15.13
C LYS A 88 10.51 -19.10 -14.34
N GLU A 89 10.55 -18.66 -13.09
CA GLU A 89 11.66 -18.83 -12.16
C GLU A 89 11.15 -18.75 -10.72
N VAL A 90 11.79 -19.44 -9.78
CA VAL A 90 11.51 -19.25 -8.36
C VAL A 90 12.21 -17.97 -7.90
N ILE A 91 11.43 -17.02 -7.39
CA ILE A 91 11.95 -15.71 -6.96
C ILE A 91 12.02 -15.68 -5.44
N THR A 92 13.15 -15.26 -4.89
CA THR A 92 13.35 -15.05 -3.46
C THR A 92 13.91 -13.67 -3.21
N ILE A 93 13.10 -12.82 -2.57
CA ILE A 93 13.53 -11.57 -1.94
C ILE A 93 13.95 -11.94 -0.52
N ASP A 94 15.24 -12.22 -0.35
CA ASP A 94 15.82 -12.61 0.93
C ASP A 94 15.59 -11.55 2.02
N ALA A 95 15.66 -11.94 3.29
CA ALA A 95 15.48 -11.04 4.43
C ALA A 95 16.47 -9.85 4.43
N SER A 96 17.66 -10.05 3.87
CA SER A 96 18.64 -8.98 3.67
C SER A 96 18.24 -8.00 2.56
N LYS A 97 17.36 -8.35 1.63
CA LYS A 97 16.94 -7.46 0.53
C LYS A 97 15.74 -6.60 0.97
N LYS A 98 16.00 -5.63 1.85
CA LYS A 98 14.99 -4.68 2.36
C LYS A 98 14.60 -3.63 1.32
N ASN A 99 13.39 -3.08 1.45
CA ASN A 99 12.91 -1.95 0.65
C ASN A 99 13.01 -2.18 -0.87
N ILE A 100 12.59 -3.34 -1.35
CA ILE A 100 12.52 -3.63 -2.78
C ILE A 100 11.14 -3.26 -3.32
N SER A 101 11.10 -2.58 -4.46
CA SER A 101 9.88 -2.35 -5.24
C SER A 101 9.93 -3.11 -6.55
N PHE A 102 8.89 -3.89 -6.85
CA PHE A 102 8.62 -4.43 -8.18
C PHE A 102 7.55 -3.59 -8.87
N ILE A 103 7.87 -2.98 -10.01
CA ILE A 103 6.90 -2.22 -10.80
C ILE A 103 6.77 -2.85 -12.17
N GLY A 104 5.61 -3.43 -12.45
CA GLY A 104 5.33 -4.01 -13.75
C GLY A 104 4.97 -2.97 -14.80
N GLU A 105 5.42 -3.19 -16.04
CA GLU A 105 5.09 -2.35 -17.21
C GLU A 105 3.59 -2.28 -17.48
N SER A 106 2.83 -3.33 -17.16
CA SER A 106 1.38 -3.33 -17.27
C SER A 106 0.72 -4.25 -16.24
N ALA A 107 -0.53 -3.97 -15.89
CA ALA A 107 -1.28 -4.65 -14.83
C ALA A 107 -1.34 -6.20 -14.98
N THR A 108 -1.30 -6.71 -16.21
CA THR A 108 -1.41 -8.15 -16.49
C THR A 108 -0.29 -8.70 -17.36
N GLY A 109 0.56 -7.86 -17.95
CA GLY A 109 1.60 -8.30 -18.89
C GLY A 109 2.87 -8.81 -18.22
N VAL A 110 3.08 -8.54 -16.93
CA VAL A 110 4.21 -9.07 -16.15
C VAL A 110 3.76 -10.22 -15.26
N LYS A 111 4.20 -11.44 -15.59
CA LYS A 111 3.85 -12.65 -14.86
C LYS A 111 5.07 -13.32 -14.26
N LEU A 112 5.09 -13.47 -12.95
CA LEU A 112 6.10 -14.18 -12.16
C LEU A 112 5.52 -15.53 -11.77
N THR A 113 6.08 -16.63 -12.27
CA THR A 113 5.44 -17.95 -12.18
C THR A 113 6.41 -19.09 -11.94
N TYR A 114 5.94 -20.11 -11.24
CA TYR A 114 6.58 -21.42 -11.17
C TYR A 114 5.50 -22.50 -10.95
N ASP A 115 5.89 -23.75 -10.73
CA ASP A 115 4.97 -24.90 -10.64
C ASP A 115 5.36 -25.92 -9.56
N ASN A 116 5.92 -25.44 -8.44
CA ASN A 116 6.15 -26.28 -7.27
C ASN A 116 4.84 -26.48 -6.50
N TYR A 117 4.69 -27.66 -5.89
CA TYR A 117 3.56 -28.04 -5.05
C TYR A 117 4.05 -28.93 -3.91
N SER A 118 3.29 -29.03 -2.84
CA SER A 118 3.74 -29.60 -1.56
C SER A 118 4.34 -31.01 -1.66
N SER A 119 3.71 -31.90 -2.43
CA SER A 119 4.15 -33.29 -2.61
C SER A 119 5.18 -33.48 -3.73
N LYS A 120 5.51 -32.44 -4.51
CA LYS A 120 6.56 -32.51 -5.52
C LYS A 120 7.91 -32.71 -4.83
N ILE A 121 8.69 -33.68 -5.29
CA ILE A 121 10.00 -33.97 -4.70
C ILE A 121 10.96 -32.82 -4.98
N ASN A 122 11.53 -32.26 -3.92
CA ASN A 122 12.60 -31.29 -3.99
C ASN A 122 13.92 -32.03 -4.25
N PRO A 123 14.58 -31.82 -5.40
CA PRO A 123 15.83 -32.51 -5.73
C PRO A 123 16.98 -32.20 -4.77
N ALA A 124 16.93 -31.08 -4.04
CA ALA A 124 17.97 -30.71 -3.09
C ALA A 124 17.88 -31.46 -1.74
N THR A 125 16.69 -31.95 -1.36
CA THR A 125 16.47 -32.58 -0.05
C THR A 125 15.99 -34.03 -0.14
N GLY A 126 15.49 -34.47 -1.30
CA GLY A 126 14.89 -35.80 -1.48
C GLY A 126 13.47 -35.94 -0.90
N SER A 127 12.95 -34.90 -0.24
CA SER A 127 11.61 -34.86 0.36
C SER A 127 10.68 -33.96 -0.46
N GLY A 128 9.37 -34.03 -0.20
CA GLY A 128 8.41 -33.07 -0.77
C GLY A 128 8.77 -31.62 -0.40
N TYR A 129 8.48 -30.66 -1.27
CA TYR A 129 8.68 -29.23 -0.97
C TYR A 129 7.93 -28.77 0.29
N GLY A 130 6.81 -29.44 0.61
CA GLY A 130 5.85 -28.97 1.60
C GLY A 130 5.14 -27.69 1.15
N THR A 131 4.08 -27.31 1.86
CA THR A 131 3.30 -26.09 1.54
C THR A 131 4.21 -24.87 1.48
N SER A 132 4.98 -24.60 2.55
CA SER A 132 5.84 -23.41 2.63
C SER A 132 6.92 -23.37 1.54
N GLY A 133 7.46 -24.52 1.13
CA GLY A 133 8.49 -24.61 0.09
C GLY A 133 7.96 -24.60 -1.35
N SER A 134 6.63 -24.65 -1.54
CA SER A 134 6.01 -24.71 -2.88
C SER A 134 5.90 -23.37 -3.60
N ALA A 135 6.24 -22.26 -2.94
CA ALA A 135 5.96 -20.93 -3.46
C ALA A 135 6.71 -20.61 -4.75
N SER A 136 6.05 -19.91 -5.67
CA SER A 136 6.69 -19.35 -6.85
C SER A 136 7.50 -18.09 -6.51
N THR A 137 7.02 -17.28 -5.56
CA THR A 137 7.75 -16.12 -5.03
C THR A 137 7.79 -16.11 -3.50
N PHE A 138 8.98 -15.97 -2.93
CA PHE A 138 9.24 -15.82 -1.50
C PHE A 138 9.59 -14.36 -1.19
N ILE A 139 8.85 -13.74 -0.28
CA ILE A 139 9.01 -12.33 0.10
C ILE A 139 9.39 -12.28 1.58
N LYS A 140 10.68 -12.14 1.86
CA LYS A 140 11.26 -12.19 3.21
C LYS A 140 11.87 -10.85 3.66
N GLY A 141 12.26 -9.99 2.71
CA GLY A 141 12.80 -8.66 2.99
C GLY A 141 11.74 -7.65 3.40
N GLU A 142 11.90 -7.06 4.61
CA GLU A 142 11.00 -6.03 5.14
C GLU A 142 10.80 -4.87 4.15
N GLY A 143 9.56 -4.39 4.07
CA GLY A 143 9.22 -3.25 3.26
C GLY A 143 9.11 -3.53 1.77
N PHE A 144 8.86 -4.76 1.38
CA PHE A 144 8.59 -5.08 -0.01
C PHE A 144 7.36 -4.33 -0.54
N TYR A 145 7.45 -3.83 -1.77
CA TYR A 145 6.32 -3.26 -2.51
C TYR A 145 6.23 -3.90 -3.89
N ALA A 146 5.01 -4.16 -4.36
CA ALA A 146 4.78 -4.51 -5.75
C ALA A 146 3.53 -3.80 -6.33
N SER A 147 3.66 -3.37 -7.58
CA SER A 147 2.56 -2.83 -8.37
C SER A 147 2.55 -3.41 -9.77
N ASN A 148 1.34 -3.71 -10.29
CA ASN A 148 1.14 -4.22 -11.65
C ASN A 148 1.87 -5.55 -11.93
N ILE A 149 1.89 -6.46 -10.95
CA ILE A 149 2.53 -7.78 -11.07
C ILE A 149 1.48 -8.89 -10.94
N VAL A 150 1.58 -9.90 -11.80
CA VAL A 150 0.89 -11.17 -11.65
C VAL A 150 1.83 -12.17 -10.98
N PHE A 151 1.53 -12.57 -9.74
CA PHE A 151 2.17 -13.69 -9.07
C PHE A 151 1.33 -14.94 -9.30
N GLU A 152 1.92 -15.99 -9.86
CA GLU A 152 1.20 -17.20 -10.24
C GLU A 152 1.92 -18.45 -9.72
N ASN A 153 1.14 -19.43 -9.27
CA ASN A 153 1.58 -20.83 -9.29
C ASN A 153 0.78 -21.60 -10.34
N SER A 154 1.49 -22.11 -11.34
CA SER A 154 0.94 -22.75 -12.53
C SER A 154 0.79 -24.26 -12.41
N SER A 155 0.98 -24.85 -11.22
CA SER A 155 0.92 -26.29 -10.99
C SER A 155 -0.47 -26.92 -11.20
N GLY A 156 -1.53 -26.12 -11.19
CA GLY A 156 -2.91 -26.61 -11.27
C GLY A 156 -3.40 -27.24 -9.95
N PRO A 157 -4.48 -28.05 -9.97
CA PRO A 157 -5.12 -28.59 -8.77
C PRO A 157 -4.39 -29.83 -8.23
N VAL A 158 -3.18 -29.62 -7.70
CA VAL A 158 -2.26 -30.68 -7.22
C VAL A 158 -2.12 -30.73 -5.69
N GLY A 159 -3.07 -30.14 -4.98
CA GLY A 159 -2.93 -29.83 -3.55
C GLY A 159 -2.30 -28.46 -3.33
N GLN A 160 -1.62 -28.26 -2.21
CA GLN A 160 -1.09 -26.97 -1.79
C GLN A 160 0.02 -26.49 -2.74
N ALA A 161 -0.14 -25.29 -3.29
CA ALA A 161 0.80 -24.71 -4.24
C ALA A 161 0.73 -23.17 -4.21
N LEU A 162 1.70 -22.56 -3.52
CA LEU A 162 1.69 -21.12 -3.25
C LEU A 162 2.12 -20.32 -4.48
N ALA A 163 1.38 -19.27 -4.81
CA ALA A 163 1.88 -18.21 -5.70
C ALA A 163 2.89 -17.34 -4.95
N VAL A 164 2.55 -16.96 -3.71
CA VAL A 164 3.42 -16.16 -2.84
C VAL A 164 3.50 -16.72 -1.41
N ASN A 165 4.69 -16.63 -0.83
CA ASN A 165 4.96 -16.86 0.58
C ASN A 165 5.57 -15.59 1.19
N ILE A 166 4.83 -14.91 2.06
CA ILE A 166 5.20 -13.63 2.65
C ILE A 166 5.57 -13.81 4.12
N THR A 167 6.79 -13.48 4.48
CA THR A 167 7.23 -13.37 5.88
C THR A 167 7.83 -12.00 6.18
N ALA A 168 7.89 -11.11 5.19
CA ALA A 168 8.34 -9.73 5.34
C ALA A 168 7.27 -8.85 6.01
N ASP A 169 7.67 -8.11 7.06
CA ASP A 169 6.83 -7.06 7.63
C ASP A 169 6.73 -5.85 6.68
N LYS A 170 5.65 -5.09 6.82
CA LYS A 170 5.36 -3.88 6.04
C LYS A 170 5.30 -4.11 4.53
N THR A 171 4.75 -5.25 4.12
CA THR A 171 4.62 -5.59 2.70
C THR A 171 3.40 -4.90 2.08
N VAL A 172 3.55 -4.30 0.89
CA VAL A 172 2.48 -3.59 0.19
C VAL A 172 2.28 -4.12 -1.22
N PHE A 173 1.04 -4.35 -1.63
CA PHE A 173 0.65 -4.69 -2.99
C PHE A 173 -0.40 -3.70 -3.51
N ASN A 174 -0.22 -3.21 -4.73
CA ASN A 174 -1.19 -2.34 -5.40
C ASN A 174 -1.46 -2.84 -6.82
N ASN A 175 -2.72 -3.07 -7.18
CA ASN A 175 -3.08 -3.55 -8.52
C ASN A 175 -2.30 -4.81 -8.95
N CYS A 176 -2.09 -5.73 -8.02
CA CYS A 176 -1.43 -7.02 -8.26
C CYS A 176 -2.47 -8.13 -8.41
N ARG A 177 -2.06 -9.23 -9.05
CA ARG A 177 -2.89 -10.44 -9.20
C ARG A 177 -2.17 -11.64 -8.62
N PHE A 178 -2.92 -12.50 -7.92
CA PHE A 178 -2.42 -13.72 -7.32
C PHE A 178 -3.22 -14.90 -7.85
N LEU A 179 -2.58 -15.74 -8.64
CA LEU A 179 -3.24 -16.81 -9.40
C LEU A 179 -2.76 -18.18 -8.91
N GLY A 180 -3.70 -19.06 -8.57
CA GLY A 180 -3.40 -20.39 -8.07
C GLY A 180 -4.64 -21.26 -7.88
N ARG A 181 -4.49 -22.33 -7.08
CA ARG A 181 -5.60 -23.23 -6.71
C ARG A 181 -5.70 -23.33 -5.21
N GLN A 182 -5.14 -24.36 -4.60
CA GLN A 182 -5.15 -24.49 -3.14
C GLN A 182 -3.93 -23.76 -2.57
N ASP A 183 -4.14 -22.99 -1.51
CA ASP A 183 -3.09 -22.26 -0.78
C ASP A 183 -2.38 -21.17 -1.63
N THR A 184 -3.09 -20.45 -2.51
CA THR A 184 -2.50 -19.45 -3.43
C THR A 184 -1.66 -18.37 -2.72
N TRP A 185 -2.17 -17.78 -1.64
CA TRP A 185 -1.59 -16.62 -0.97
C TRP A 185 -1.35 -16.92 0.51
N TYR A 186 -0.07 -16.94 0.90
CA TYR A 186 0.33 -17.14 2.28
C TYR A 186 1.01 -15.91 2.87
N ALA A 187 0.63 -15.55 4.10
CA ALA A 187 1.39 -14.61 4.91
C ALA A 187 1.56 -15.10 6.37
N GLY A 188 2.81 -15.15 6.82
CA GLY A 188 3.19 -15.53 8.18
C GLY A 188 2.96 -14.40 9.19
N ASN A 189 3.76 -14.39 10.26
CA ASN A 189 3.69 -13.42 11.35
C ASN A 189 4.21 -12.03 10.94
N CYS A 190 3.47 -11.31 10.11
CA CYS A 190 3.85 -10.01 9.57
C CYS A 190 2.62 -9.12 9.31
N ARG A 191 2.86 -7.87 8.91
CA ARG A 191 1.82 -6.96 8.42
C ARG A 191 1.86 -6.79 6.92
N VAL A 192 0.68 -6.86 6.29
CA VAL A 192 0.54 -6.74 4.83
C VAL A 192 -0.64 -5.84 4.48
N TYR A 193 -0.46 -4.96 3.50
CA TYR A 193 -1.54 -4.16 2.92
C TYR A 193 -1.68 -4.46 1.42
N LEU A 194 -2.91 -4.72 0.98
CA LEU A 194 -3.24 -4.96 -0.42
C LEU A 194 -4.34 -4.00 -0.84
N LYS A 195 -4.11 -3.27 -1.93
CA LYS A 195 -5.08 -2.35 -2.52
C LYS A 195 -5.37 -2.72 -3.97
N ASN A 196 -6.66 -2.77 -4.32
CA ASN A 196 -7.12 -3.02 -5.69
C ASN A 196 -6.53 -4.31 -6.30
N CYS A 197 -6.26 -5.32 -5.48
CA CYS A 197 -5.66 -6.57 -5.94
C CYS A 197 -6.72 -7.61 -6.32
N TYR A 198 -6.31 -8.59 -7.12
CA TYR A 198 -7.11 -9.75 -7.46
C TYR A 198 -6.49 -11.02 -6.89
N VAL A 199 -7.27 -11.87 -6.24
CA VAL A 199 -6.81 -13.17 -5.73
C VAL A 199 -7.78 -14.26 -6.19
N GLU A 200 -7.27 -15.35 -6.74
CA GLU A 200 -8.08 -16.52 -7.08
C GLU A 200 -7.56 -17.84 -6.49
N GLY A 201 -8.48 -18.77 -6.29
CA GLY A 201 -8.13 -20.11 -5.86
C GLY A 201 -9.34 -20.98 -5.53
N THR A 202 -9.10 -22.02 -4.73
CA THR A 202 -10.08 -23.03 -4.33
C THR A 202 -10.17 -23.13 -2.81
N THR A 203 -9.47 -24.08 -2.21
CA THR A 203 -9.35 -24.25 -0.76
C THR A 203 -8.26 -23.35 -0.21
N ASP A 204 -8.59 -22.58 0.84
CA ASP A 204 -7.65 -21.86 1.70
C ASP A 204 -6.72 -20.92 0.93
N PHE A 205 -7.21 -20.36 -0.17
CA PHE A 205 -6.34 -19.65 -1.09
C PHE A 205 -5.83 -18.31 -0.53
N ILE A 206 -6.33 -17.86 0.63
CA ILE A 206 -5.75 -16.81 1.47
C ILE A 206 -5.61 -17.34 2.89
N PHE A 207 -4.37 -17.61 3.34
CA PHE A 207 -4.17 -18.26 4.63
C PHE A 207 -2.91 -17.77 5.35
N GLY A 208 -2.86 -18.05 6.66
CA GLY A 208 -1.72 -17.72 7.51
C GLY A 208 -2.08 -16.93 8.77
N ALA A 209 -1.06 -16.34 9.39
CA ALA A 209 -1.15 -15.73 10.72
C ALA A 209 -1.05 -14.19 10.69
N ALA A 210 -0.86 -13.60 9.51
CA ALA A 210 -0.61 -12.18 9.33
C ALA A 210 -1.75 -11.29 9.84
N THR A 211 -1.38 -10.05 10.18
CA THR A 211 -2.32 -8.93 10.13
C THR A 211 -2.32 -8.40 8.70
N ALA A 212 -3.30 -8.81 7.89
CA ALA A 212 -3.37 -8.45 6.47
C ALA A 212 -4.65 -7.65 6.19
N PHE A 213 -4.50 -6.50 5.54
CA PHE A 213 -5.63 -5.63 5.19
C PHE A 213 -5.79 -5.58 3.67
N PHE A 214 -6.91 -6.12 3.18
CA PHE A 214 -7.31 -6.13 1.79
C PHE A 214 -8.35 -5.03 1.57
N GLU A 215 -8.01 -4.04 0.75
CA GLU A 215 -8.87 -2.89 0.46
C GLU A 215 -9.25 -2.86 -1.02
N GLY A 216 -10.55 -2.84 -1.33
CA GLY A 216 -11.02 -2.76 -2.72
C GLY A 216 -10.60 -3.97 -3.59
N CYS A 217 -10.30 -5.10 -2.97
CA CYS A 217 -9.79 -6.27 -3.68
C CYS A 217 -10.92 -7.13 -4.26
N SER A 218 -10.61 -7.89 -5.31
CA SER A 218 -11.52 -8.88 -5.92
C SER A 218 -11.04 -10.29 -5.61
N LEU A 219 -11.89 -11.10 -5.00
CA LEU A 219 -11.63 -12.50 -4.69
C LEU A 219 -12.49 -13.38 -5.60
N TYR A 220 -11.86 -14.35 -6.27
CA TYR A 220 -12.53 -15.26 -7.19
C TYR A 220 -12.30 -16.73 -6.79
N SER A 221 -13.38 -17.42 -6.45
CA SER A 221 -13.34 -18.83 -6.05
C SER A 221 -13.73 -19.77 -7.19
N TYR A 222 -12.93 -20.81 -7.40
CA TYR A 222 -13.27 -21.96 -8.23
C TYR A 222 -13.97 -23.09 -7.42
N GLY A 223 -14.45 -22.81 -6.21
CA GLY A 223 -14.99 -23.79 -5.26
C GLY A 223 -14.01 -24.10 -4.13
N GLY A 224 -14.07 -25.31 -3.61
CA GLY A 224 -13.26 -25.71 -2.45
C GLY A 224 -13.93 -25.33 -1.12
N SER A 225 -13.23 -25.64 -0.04
CA SER A 225 -13.81 -25.64 1.30
C SER A 225 -14.00 -24.27 1.93
N ALA A 226 -13.09 -23.32 1.69
CA ALA A 226 -13.18 -21.96 2.23
C ALA A 226 -12.26 -21.02 1.45
N LEU A 227 -12.61 -19.73 1.38
CA LEU A 227 -11.71 -18.71 0.83
C LEU A 227 -10.49 -18.50 1.73
N THR A 228 -10.73 -18.39 3.04
CA THR A 228 -9.68 -18.08 4.01
C THR A 228 -9.43 -19.18 5.03
N ALA A 229 -8.18 -19.26 5.49
CA ALA A 229 -7.78 -20.11 6.62
C ALA A 229 -6.78 -19.38 7.53
N ALA A 230 -7.32 -18.64 8.51
CA ALA A 230 -6.49 -17.86 9.42
C ALA A 230 -5.97 -18.71 10.59
N ASN A 231 -4.75 -18.38 11.05
CA ASN A 231 -4.09 -18.94 12.23
C ASN A 231 -3.45 -17.82 13.08
N THR A 232 -4.19 -16.72 13.22
CA THR A 232 -3.80 -15.56 14.01
C THR A 232 -3.64 -15.94 15.49
N ALA A 233 -2.57 -15.46 16.13
CA ALA A 233 -2.36 -15.68 17.56
C ALA A 233 -3.38 -14.90 18.43
N ASP A 234 -3.57 -15.35 19.67
CA ASP A 234 -4.50 -14.78 20.65
C ASP A 234 -4.19 -13.32 21.02
N TYR A 235 -2.91 -12.98 21.14
CA TYR A 235 -2.45 -11.62 21.48
C TYR A 235 -2.46 -10.64 20.30
N VAL A 236 -2.71 -11.11 19.07
CA VAL A 236 -2.73 -10.27 17.87
C VAL A 236 -4.16 -9.84 17.57
N PRO A 237 -4.52 -8.54 17.68
CA PRO A 237 -5.91 -8.10 17.68
C PRO A 237 -6.64 -8.26 16.33
N TYR A 238 -5.92 -8.29 15.22
CA TYR A 238 -6.48 -8.39 13.87
C TYR A 238 -5.79 -9.50 13.08
N GLY A 239 -6.54 -10.18 12.21
CA GLY A 239 -6.00 -11.20 11.29
C GLY A 239 -6.17 -10.75 9.84
N LEU A 240 -6.92 -11.53 9.07
CA LEU A 240 -7.22 -11.24 7.67
C LEU A 240 -8.46 -10.34 7.56
N ILE A 241 -8.26 -9.08 7.21
CA ILE A 241 -9.33 -8.07 7.13
C ILE A 241 -9.62 -7.73 5.67
N PHE A 242 -10.87 -7.91 5.25
CA PHE A 242 -11.36 -7.57 3.92
C PHE A 242 -12.31 -6.39 4.05
N ASN A 243 -11.94 -5.26 3.45
CA ASN A 243 -12.72 -4.03 3.49
C ASN A 243 -13.05 -3.58 2.06
N ASN A 244 -14.33 -3.32 1.80
CA ASN A 244 -14.82 -2.93 0.46
C ASN A 244 -14.40 -3.90 -0.65
N CYS A 245 -14.29 -5.20 -0.35
CA CYS A 245 -13.89 -6.22 -1.32
C CYS A 245 -15.10 -6.82 -2.05
N THR A 246 -14.85 -7.41 -3.22
CA THR A 246 -15.86 -8.15 -3.99
C THR A 246 -15.51 -9.63 -4.01
N VAL A 247 -16.48 -10.50 -3.71
CA VAL A 247 -16.32 -11.95 -3.64
C VAL A 247 -17.23 -12.62 -4.66
N THR A 248 -16.60 -13.22 -5.67
CA THR A 248 -17.27 -13.91 -6.79
C THR A 248 -16.64 -15.29 -7.01
N GLY A 249 -17.21 -16.06 -7.94
CA GLY A 249 -16.70 -17.40 -8.20
C GLY A 249 -17.35 -18.04 -9.41
N ALA A 250 -16.87 -19.23 -9.73
CA ALA A 250 -17.36 -20.03 -10.84
C ALA A 250 -18.85 -20.38 -10.68
N SER A 251 -19.56 -20.54 -11.80
CA SER A 251 -20.98 -20.91 -11.76
C SER A 251 -21.20 -22.26 -11.08
N GLY A 252 -22.22 -22.36 -10.24
CA GLY A 252 -22.66 -23.60 -9.60
C GLY A 252 -21.81 -24.08 -8.42
N ILE A 253 -20.83 -23.29 -7.99
CA ILE A 253 -20.02 -23.61 -6.80
C ILE A 253 -20.61 -22.99 -5.54
N THR A 254 -20.36 -23.65 -4.41
CA THR A 254 -20.61 -23.12 -3.06
C THR A 254 -19.33 -23.27 -2.23
N THR A 255 -19.04 -22.28 -1.39
CA THR A 255 -17.88 -22.26 -0.50
C THR A 255 -18.17 -21.44 0.77
N LEU A 256 -17.19 -21.32 1.65
CA LEU A 256 -17.26 -20.59 2.92
C LEU A 256 -16.35 -19.35 2.85
N LEU A 257 -16.71 -18.29 3.58
CA LEU A 257 -15.85 -17.12 3.78
C LEU A 257 -14.51 -17.52 4.41
N GLY A 258 -14.53 -18.42 5.40
CA GLY A 258 -13.32 -18.86 6.07
C GLY A 258 -13.49 -20.07 6.98
N ARG A 259 -12.37 -20.68 7.35
CA ARG A 259 -12.29 -21.75 8.34
C ARG A 259 -11.12 -21.57 9.30
N THR A 260 -11.28 -22.02 10.54
CA THR A 260 -10.28 -21.83 11.60
C THR A 260 -9.11 -22.81 11.44
N TRP A 261 -7.98 -22.36 10.89
CA TRP A 261 -6.75 -23.16 10.90
C TRP A 261 -6.10 -23.17 12.29
N GLY A 262 -6.27 -22.09 13.07
CA GLY A 262 -5.89 -21.99 14.48
C GLY A 262 -7.05 -21.64 15.40
N GLY A 263 -6.91 -21.91 16.70
CA GLY A 263 -7.99 -21.70 17.68
C GLY A 263 -8.38 -20.23 17.89
N TYR A 264 -7.48 -19.28 17.66
CA TYR A 264 -7.75 -17.83 17.79
C TYR A 264 -7.81 -17.11 16.44
N ALA A 265 -8.03 -17.88 15.37
CA ALA A 265 -8.13 -17.39 14.00
C ALA A 265 -9.03 -16.15 13.90
N ALA A 266 -8.53 -15.12 13.22
CA ALA A 266 -9.26 -13.87 13.04
C ALA A 266 -9.44 -13.54 11.56
N THR A 267 -10.67 -13.26 11.15
CA THR A 267 -11.01 -12.85 9.78
C THR A 267 -12.23 -11.95 9.82
N ALA A 268 -12.21 -10.84 9.08
CA ALA A 268 -13.34 -9.92 9.01
C ALA A 268 -13.70 -9.59 7.57
N PHE A 269 -14.99 -9.62 7.23
CA PHE A 269 -15.50 -9.06 5.97
C PHE A 269 -16.36 -7.84 6.27
N ILE A 270 -15.87 -6.66 5.89
CA ILE A 270 -16.44 -5.35 6.18
C ILE A 270 -16.81 -4.67 4.86
N ASN A 271 -18.08 -4.28 4.72
CA ASN A 271 -18.61 -3.58 3.54
C ASN A 271 -18.33 -4.31 2.21
N CYS A 272 -18.26 -5.64 2.24
CA CYS A 272 -17.94 -6.44 1.06
C CYS A 272 -19.19 -6.78 0.24
N ASN A 273 -19.03 -6.94 -1.08
CA ASN A 273 -20.06 -7.53 -1.92
C ASN A 273 -19.83 -9.04 -2.02
N LEU A 274 -20.77 -9.84 -1.52
CA LEU A 274 -20.71 -11.29 -1.47
C LEU A 274 -21.73 -11.90 -2.44
N SER A 275 -21.24 -12.62 -3.44
CA SER A 275 -22.11 -13.35 -4.39
C SER A 275 -22.71 -14.62 -3.75
N SER A 276 -23.65 -15.26 -4.47
CA SER A 276 -24.40 -16.45 -4.00
C SER A 276 -23.55 -17.70 -3.79
N ILE A 277 -22.25 -17.65 -4.08
CA ILE A 277 -21.34 -18.77 -3.83
C ILE A 277 -21.08 -18.99 -2.33
N ILE A 278 -21.38 -18.00 -1.48
CA ILE A 278 -21.15 -18.10 -0.05
C ILE A 278 -22.29 -18.88 0.60
N SER A 279 -21.95 -20.01 1.22
CA SER A 279 -22.86 -20.82 2.01
C SER A 279 -23.55 -19.99 3.11
N ALA A 280 -24.80 -20.33 3.44
CA ALA A 280 -25.55 -19.68 4.50
C ALA A 280 -24.79 -19.66 5.83
N SER A 281 -24.11 -20.75 6.18
CA SER A 281 -23.28 -20.87 7.39
C SER A 281 -22.14 -19.86 7.45
N GLY A 282 -21.63 -19.45 6.29
CA GLY A 282 -20.53 -18.50 6.10
C GLY A 282 -19.16 -19.03 6.54
N TRP A 283 -19.08 -19.72 7.66
CA TRP A 283 -17.82 -20.07 8.33
C TRP A 283 -17.82 -21.52 8.83
N ASN A 284 -16.63 -22.04 9.15
CA ASN A 284 -16.45 -23.36 9.73
C ASN A 284 -15.33 -23.37 10.80
N ASP A 285 -15.52 -24.13 11.86
CA ASP A 285 -14.66 -24.28 13.03
C ASP A 285 -13.57 -25.35 12.84
N TRP A 286 -13.44 -25.89 11.62
CA TRP A 286 -12.55 -26.96 11.24
C TRP A 286 -12.79 -28.27 12.01
N GLY A 287 -14.04 -28.50 12.44
CA GLY A 287 -14.42 -29.70 13.19
C GLY A 287 -13.92 -29.70 14.64
N ASN A 288 -13.58 -28.53 15.17
CA ASN A 288 -13.15 -28.36 16.55
C ASN A 288 -13.97 -27.28 17.25
N ALA A 289 -15.03 -27.72 17.94
CA ALA A 289 -15.96 -26.84 18.65
C ALA A 289 -15.32 -25.95 19.73
N ALA A 290 -14.10 -26.25 20.19
CA ALA A 290 -13.37 -25.34 21.08
C ALA A 290 -13.06 -24.00 20.39
N ASN A 291 -12.91 -24.00 19.06
CA ASN A 291 -12.64 -22.80 18.28
C ASN A 291 -13.84 -21.84 18.27
N ASP A 292 -15.07 -22.32 18.43
CA ASP A 292 -16.28 -21.48 18.50
C ASP A 292 -16.19 -20.44 19.62
N LEU A 293 -15.44 -20.74 20.69
CA LEU A 293 -15.25 -19.86 21.85
C LEU A 293 -14.18 -18.79 21.63
N THR A 294 -13.20 -19.07 20.77
CA THR A 294 -11.95 -18.30 20.66
C THR A 294 -11.72 -17.66 19.29
N ALA A 295 -12.37 -18.18 18.24
CA ALA A 295 -12.32 -17.61 16.90
C ALA A 295 -12.91 -16.20 16.87
N ARG A 296 -12.31 -15.34 16.05
CA ARG A 296 -12.66 -13.91 15.93
C ARG A 296 -13.09 -13.62 14.50
N TYR A 297 -14.12 -14.33 14.07
CA TYR A 297 -14.73 -14.12 12.76
C TYR A 297 -15.89 -13.15 12.85
N CYS A 298 -15.89 -12.16 11.96
CA CYS A 298 -16.90 -11.12 11.99
C CYS A 298 -17.28 -10.56 10.63
N GLU A 299 -18.50 -10.04 10.57
CA GLU A 299 -19.07 -9.42 9.38
C GLU A 299 -19.73 -8.08 9.74
N TYR A 300 -19.66 -7.12 8.81
CA TYR A 300 -20.38 -5.84 8.91
C TYR A 300 -20.71 -5.28 7.54
N GLY A 301 -21.93 -4.78 7.34
CA GLY A 301 -22.27 -3.99 6.16
C GLY A 301 -22.14 -4.70 4.81
N ASN A 302 -22.02 -6.03 4.80
CA ASN A 302 -21.88 -6.80 3.57
C ASN A 302 -23.18 -6.74 2.74
N THR A 303 -23.03 -6.73 1.42
CA THR A 303 -24.14 -6.69 0.44
C THR A 303 -24.02 -7.83 -0.55
N GLY A 304 -25.04 -8.03 -1.40
CA GLY A 304 -25.05 -9.11 -2.41
C GLY A 304 -25.77 -10.37 -1.93
N SER A 305 -25.98 -11.31 -2.86
CA SER A 305 -26.84 -12.47 -2.66
C SER A 305 -26.31 -13.49 -1.63
N GLY A 306 -25.02 -13.47 -1.31
CA GLY A 306 -24.40 -14.31 -0.27
C GLY A 306 -24.27 -13.62 1.10
N ALA A 307 -24.71 -12.37 1.24
CA ALA A 307 -24.52 -11.58 2.45
C ALA A 307 -25.58 -11.79 3.55
N ALA A 308 -26.60 -12.62 3.29
CA ALA A 308 -27.63 -12.90 4.29
C ALA A 308 -27.01 -13.55 5.54
N THR A 309 -27.23 -12.94 6.71
CA THR A 309 -26.58 -13.35 7.96
C THR A 309 -27.43 -14.29 8.83
N SER A 310 -28.71 -14.47 8.52
CA SER A 310 -29.64 -15.26 9.34
C SER A 310 -29.29 -16.75 9.45
N GLY A 311 -28.46 -17.26 8.53
CA GLY A 311 -27.98 -18.65 8.53
C GLY A 311 -26.54 -18.82 9.01
N ARG A 312 -25.87 -17.74 9.44
CA ARG A 312 -24.47 -17.80 9.89
C ARG A 312 -24.34 -18.67 11.15
N VAL A 313 -23.19 -19.32 11.28
CA VAL A 313 -22.82 -19.97 12.54
C VAL A 313 -22.93 -18.99 13.72
N SER A 314 -23.47 -19.46 14.84
CA SER A 314 -23.84 -18.60 15.98
C SER A 314 -22.65 -17.92 16.66
N TRP A 315 -21.44 -18.47 16.49
CA TRP A 315 -20.20 -17.92 17.06
C TRP A 315 -19.56 -16.82 16.18
N CYS A 316 -20.03 -16.63 14.94
CA CYS A 316 -19.61 -15.49 14.13
C CYS A 316 -20.21 -14.19 14.71
N LYS A 317 -19.38 -13.15 14.83
CA LYS A 317 -19.80 -11.85 15.38
C LYS A 317 -20.31 -10.93 14.27
N LEU A 318 -21.59 -10.56 14.33
CA LEU A 318 -22.12 -9.44 13.55
C LEU A 318 -21.80 -8.14 14.27
N LEU A 319 -20.97 -7.29 13.67
CA LEU A 319 -20.52 -6.07 14.34
C LEU A 319 -21.60 -4.98 14.30
N THR A 320 -21.55 -4.08 15.28
CA THR A 320 -22.20 -2.77 15.21
C THR A 320 -21.34 -1.79 14.40
N ALA A 321 -21.90 -0.66 13.97
CA ALA A 321 -21.15 0.39 13.28
C ALA A 321 -19.92 0.88 14.06
N SER A 322 -20.09 1.08 15.37
CA SER A 322 -18.98 1.50 16.25
C SER A 322 -17.87 0.45 16.31
N GLN A 323 -18.22 -0.83 16.45
CA GLN A 323 -17.22 -1.92 16.44
C GLN A 323 -16.53 -2.02 15.08
N ALA A 324 -17.27 -1.94 13.98
CA ALA A 324 -16.76 -2.03 12.62
C ALA A 324 -15.76 -0.92 12.28
N SER A 325 -15.88 0.27 12.88
CA SER A 325 -14.91 1.37 12.69
C SER A 325 -13.47 1.00 13.08
N ASN A 326 -13.29 0.03 13.99
CA ASN A 326 -11.98 -0.49 14.35
C ASN A 326 -11.35 -1.36 13.24
N TYR A 327 -12.18 -1.92 12.36
CA TYR A 327 -11.75 -2.83 11.28
C TYR A 327 -11.67 -2.13 9.92
N SER A 328 -12.33 -0.98 9.74
CA SER A 328 -12.38 -0.30 8.43
C SER A 328 -11.23 0.69 8.18
N SER A 329 -10.35 0.92 9.16
CA SER A 329 -9.18 1.80 9.03
C SER A 329 -7.89 1.00 9.01
N TYR A 330 -7.18 1.01 7.87
CA TYR A 330 -5.90 0.32 7.74
C TYR A 330 -4.86 0.84 8.74
N LEU A 331 -4.85 2.15 9.06
CA LEU A 331 -3.96 2.74 10.07
C LEU A 331 -4.23 2.15 11.46
N ASN A 332 -5.49 1.88 11.79
CA ASN A 332 -5.81 1.26 13.07
C ASN A 332 -5.43 -0.22 13.12
N VAL A 333 -5.66 -0.95 12.02
CA VAL A 333 -5.40 -2.40 11.93
C VAL A 333 -3.91 -2.70 11.89
N LEU A 334 -3.12 -1.89 11.17
CA LEU A 334 -1.71 -2.17 10.87
C LEU A 334 -0.71 -1.46 11.78
N LYS A 335 -1.15 -0.61 12.72
CA LYS A 335 -0.24 0.14 13.61
C LYS A 335 0.62 -0.74 14.53
N THR A 336 0.18 -1.95 14.88
CA THR A 336 0.86 -2.77 15.89
C THR A 336 1.79 -3.79 15.26
N THR A 337 3.07 -3.79 15.66
CA THR A 337 4.06 -4.76 15.17
C THR A 337 3.74 -6.18 15.61
N TYR A 338 4.07 -7.15 14.76
CA TYR A 338 3.99 -8.57 15.13
C TYR A 338 5.25 -8.95 15.93
N SER A 339 5.13 -8.95 17.27
CA SER A 339 6.25 -9.24 18.19
C SER A 339 5.72 -9.79 19.51
N SER A 340 6.56 -10.51 20.27
CA SER A 340 6.30 -10.86 21.67
C SER A 340 6.24 -9.63 22.58
N SER A 341 6.72 -8.48 22.10
CA SER A 341 6.56 -7.16 22.71
C SER A 341 6.04 -6.20 21.65
N PRO A 342 4.74 -6.25 21.34
CA PRO A 342 4.15 -5.45 20.27
C PRO A 342 4.26 -3.97 20.62
N VAL A 343 4.70 -3.17 19.64
CA VAL A 343 4.73 -1.71 19.75
C VAL A 343 3.86 -1.12 18.64
N THR A 344 3.30 0.06 18.89
CA THR A 344 2.65 0.83 17.84
C THR A 344 3.69 1.62 17.06
N ASP A 345 3.70 1.50 15.73
CA ASP A 345 4.44 2.38 14.83
C ASP A 345 3.48 3.17 13.92
N ASN A 346 4.03 4.17 13.24
CA ASN A 346 3.30 5.04 12.32
C ASN A 346 3.44 4.56 10.87
N TRP A 347 3.48 3.24 10.63
CA TRP A 347 3.58 2.72 9.27
C TRP A 347 2.33 3.07 8.45
N ASP A 348 2.52 3.90 7.42
CA ASP A 348 1.49 4.22 6.43
C ASP A 348 1.78 3.48 5.10
N PRO A 349 1.04 2.40 4.77
CA PRO A 349 1.22 1.68 3.52
C PRO A 349 0.85 2.51 2.27
N LEU A 350 0.05 3.58 2.39
CA LEU A 350 -0.27 4.41 1.22
C LEU A 350 0.92 5.25 0.75
N ALA A 351 1.90 5.52 1.62
CA ALA A 351 3.10 6.26 1.26
C ALA A 351 3.84 5.63 0.07
N VAL A 352 4.00 4.30 0.05
CA VAL A 352 4.70 3.59 -1.05
C VAL A 352 3.85 3.37 -2.29
N ILE A 353 2.52 3.41 -2.15
CA ILE A 353 1.60 3.39 -3.31
C ILE A 353 1.67 4.72 -4.06
N ASN A 354 1.69 5.83 -3.32
CA ASN A 354 1.78 7.16 -3.91
C ASN A 354 3.21 7.43 -4.42
N ASP A 355 4.24 6.96 -3.68
CA ASP A 355 5.66 7.03 -4.04
C ASP A 355 6.34 5.66 -4.07
N PRO A 356 6.49 5.03 -5.24
CA PRO A 356 7.24 3.78 -5.37
C PRO A 356 8.70 3.83 -4.92
N SER A 357 9.26 5.02 -4.64
CA SER A 357 10.62 5.23 -4.10
C SER A 357 10.66 5.41 -2.57
N SER A 358 9.52 5.54 -1.89
CA SER A 358 9.49 5.75 -0.43
C SER A 358 9.73 4.46 0.38
N SER A 359 10.69 4.47 1.32
CA SER A 359 10.90 3.34 2.24
C SER A 359 9.84 3.35 3.37
N PRO A 360 9.37 2.19 3.88
CA PRO A 360 8.50 2.15 5.05
C PRO A 360 9.28 2.62 6.28
N GLY A 361 8.74 3.61 7.00
CA GLY A 361 9.48 4.31 8.05
C GLY A 361 10.28 5.52 7.57
N ALA A 362 10.24 5.87 6.27
CA ALA A 362 10.65 7.18 5.76
C ALA A 362 9.62 8.30 6.06
N GLY A 363 8.56 7.97 6.78
CA GLY A 363 7.67 8.95 7.41
C GLY A 363 8.38 9.72 8.51
N ILE A 364 7.70 10.73 9.04
CA ILE A 364 8.20 11.52 10.16
C ILE A 364 8.42 10.61 11.38
N VAL A 365 9.66 10.52 11.84
CA VAL A 365 10.09 9.81 13.04
C VAL A 365 9.95 10.77 14.22
N SER A 366 9.07 10.43 15.16
CA SER A 366 8.89 11.22 16.37
C SER A 366 10.21 11.32 17.16
N GLY A 367 10.57 12.52 17.58
CA GLY A 367 11.80 12.82 18.30
C GLY A 367 13.03 13.02 17.42
N ALA A 368 12.96 12.76 16.12
CA ALA A 368 14.08 12.98 15.22
C ALA A 368 14.24 14.47 14.86
N THR A 369 15.49 14.87 14.61
CA THR A 369 15.85 16.21 14.14
C THR A 369 15.92 16.25 12.63
N TYR A 370 15.31 17.28 12.04
CA TYR A 370 15.16 17.45 10.61
C TYR A 370 15.70 18.79 10.12
N LYS A 371 16.26 18.78 8.92
CA LYS A 371 16.23 19.91 8.00
C LYS A 371 14.94 19.82 7.19
N ILE A 372 14.17 20.91 7.16
CA ILE A 372 12.89 21.00 6.43
C ILE A 372 13.08 21.94 5.25
N THR A 373 12.96 21.46 4.01
CA THR A 373 13.38 22.17 2.79
C THR A 373 12.22 22.39 1.83
N CYS A 374 12.02 23.61 1.34
CA CYS A 374 10.99 23.94 0.35
C CYS A 374 11.32 23.30 -1.00
N LYS A 375 10.34 22.66 -1.64
CA LYS A 375 10.47 22.03 -2.96
C LYS A 375 10.83 23.04 -4.05
N LEU A 376 10.14 24.19 -4.10
CA LEU A 376 10.36 25.20 -5.13
C LEU A 376 11.78 25.80 -5.09
N SER A 377 12.27 26.16 -3.90
CA SER A 377 13.49 26.96 -3.76
C SER A 377 14.73 26.16 -3.38
N GLY A 378 14.57 24.94 -2.87
CA GLY A 378 15.63 24.14 -2.26
C GLY A 378 16.17 24.72 -0.94
N LYS A 379 15.51 25.75 -0.38
CA LYS A 379 15.95 26.44 0.85
C LYS A 379 15.27 25.86 2.09
N ALA A 380 15.97 25.92 3.22
CA ALA A 380 15.49 25.37 4.48
C ALA A 380 14.63 26.38 5.24
N LEU A 381 13.69 25.90 6.06
CA LEU A 381 13.10 26.68 7.13
C LEU A 381 14.20 27.20 8.05
N ASP A 382 14.08 28.46 8.44
CA ASP A 382 15.11 29.20 9.16
C ASP A 382 14.44 30.18 10.13
N VAL A 383 14.88 30.18 11.38
CA VAL A 383 14.50 31.24 12.33
C VAL A 383 15.40 32.45 12.07
N VAL A 384 14.76 33.59 11.77
CA VAL A 384 15.43 34.86 11.44
C VAL A 384 16.48 35.20 12.50
N GLU A 385 17.69 35.55 12.03
CA GLU A 385 18.82 36.00 12.85
C GLU A 385 19.22 35.02 13.97
N MET A 386 18.90 33.73 13.83
CA MET A 386 19.10 32.72 14.87
C MET A 386 18.44 33.09 16.20
N SER A 387 17.39 33.90 16.17
CA SER A 387 16.75 34.43 17.37
C SER A 387 16.18 33.31 18.25
N THR A 388 16.25 33.49 19.56
CA THR A 388 15.60 32.61 20.55
C THR A 388 14.37 33.26 21.17
N ALA A 389 13.98 34.45 20.72
CA ALA A 389 12.84 35.18 21.26
C ALA A 389 11.50 34.64 20.73
N ASN A 390 10.45 34.76 21.54
CA ASN A 390 9.07 34.58 21.09
C ASN A 390 8.73 35.64 20.02
N GLY A 391 7.98 35.23 19.00
CA GLY A 391 7.59 36.11 17.91
C GLY A 391 8.67 36.30 16.84
N ALA A 392 9.84 35.67 16.99
CA ALA A 392 10.80 35.65 15.89
C ALA A 392 10.19 34.94 14.68
N LEU A 393 10.30 35.58 13.52
CA LEU A 393 9.67 35.11 12.29
C LEU A 393 10.39 33.89 11.73
N ILE A 394 9.65 33.08 10.99
CA ILE A 394 10.19 32.01 10.18
C ILE A 394 10.35 32.49 8.73
N GLN A 395 11.52 32.25 8.17
CA GLN A 395 11.87 32.55 6.79
C GLN A 395 12.40 31.28 6.09
N GLN A 396 12.65 31.36 4.79
CA GLN A 396 13.53 30.40 4.12
C GLN A 396 14.94 30.97 3.94
N TRP A 397 15.96 30.10 4.06
CA TRP A 397 17.36 30.47 3.82
C TRP A 397 18.15 29.29 3.27
N ASN A 398 19.27 29.57 2.60
CA ASN A 398 20.23 28.53 2.22
C ASN A 398 20.66 27.73 3.46
N TYR A 399 20.66 26.41 3.35
CA TYR A 399 21.03 25.58 4.49
C TYR A 399 22.53 25.70 4.77
N ALA A 400 22.87 26.15 5.97
CA ALA A 400 24.24 26.28 6.48
C ALA A 400 24.52 25.35 7.67
N GLY A 401 23.54 24.54 8.09
CA GLY A 401 23.70 23.58 9.20
C GLY A 401 23.56 24.19 10.60
N GLY A 402 23.19 25.47 10.71
CA GLY A 402 22.97 26.15 11.98
C GLY A 402 21.79 25.56 12.77
N ALA A 403 21.86 25.62 14.11
CA ALA A 403 20.80 25.09 14.97
C ALA A 403 19.44 25.77 14.74
N ASN A 404 19.43 27.02 14.26
CA ASN A 404 18.23 27.76 13.89
C ASN A 404 17.53 27.20 12.63
N GLN A 405 18.17 26.31 11.88
CA GLN A 405 17.65 25.63 10.69
C GLN A 405 17.35 24.13 10.93
N LYS A 406 17.46 23.68 12.17
CA LYS A 406 17.19 22.30 12.58
C LYS A 406 15.94 22.27 13.46
N PHE A 407 15.08 21.28 13.22
CA PHE A 407 13.79 21.16 13.92
C PHE A 407 13.56 19.73 14.40
N ILE A 408 13.28 19.56 15.69
CA ILE A 408 12.83 18.30 16.28
C ILE A 408 11.34 18.16 16.00
N VAL A 409 10.92 17.02 15.45
CA VAL A 409 9.50 16.77 15.16
C VAL A 409 8.99 15.69 16.11
N ASN A 410 8.03 16.03 16.98
CA ASN A 410 7.47 15.08 17.94
C ASN A 410 6.00 14.80 17.63
N ASP A 411 5.63 13.53 17.57
CA ASP A 411 4.23 13.09 17.53
C ASP A 411 3.52 13.48 18.83
N VAL A 412 2.37 14.14 18.71
CA VAL A 412 1.55 14.60 19.84
C VAL A 412 0.19 13.89 19.89
N GLY A 413 0.04 12.82 19.11
CA GLY A 413 -1.16 11.98 19.04
C GLY A 413 -2.21 12.49 18.04
N GLY A 414 -3.06 11.57 17.59
CA GLY A 414 -4.19 11.88 16.69
C GLY A 414 -3.77 12.31 15.28
N GLY A 415 -2.56 11.95 14.83
CA GLY A 415 -2.04 12.31 13.51
C GLY A 415 -1.43 13.72 13.42
N TYR A 416 -1.10 14.33 14.57
CA TYR A 416 -0.51 15.66 14.66
C TYR A 416 0.87 15.63 15.30
N TYR A 417 1.68 16.63 14.97
CA TYR A 417 3.06 16.79 15.40
C TYR A 417 3.32 18.20 15.93
N SER A 418 4.24 18.31 16.88
CA SER A 418 4.94 19.55 17.17
C SER A 418 6.21 19.63 16.32
N ILE A 419 6.58 20.84 15.87
CA ILE A 419 7.84 21.09 15.16
C ILE A 419 8.61 22.14 15.97
N ILE A 420 9.65 21.71 16.67
CA ILE A 420 10.38 22.49 17.68
C ILE A 420 11.75 22.86 17.13
N ASN A 421 12.09 24.15 17.12
CA ASN A 421 13.41 24.59 16.71
C ASN A 421 14.50 24.17 17.70
N VAL A 422 15.62 23.64 17.21
CA VAL A 422 16.72 23.12 18.04
C VAL A 422 17.46 24.24 18.79
N ASN A 423 17.60 25.43 18.19
CA ASN A 423 18.32 26.54 18.82
C ASN A 423 17.56 27.17 19.98
N SER A 424 16.24 27.32 19.85
CA SER A 424 15.42 28.09 20.79
C SER A 424 14.53 27.24 21.71
N ASN A 425 14.38 25.95 21.41
CA ASN A 425 13.40 25.04 22.01
C ASN A 425 11.94 25.54 21.91
N LYS A 426 11.64 26.34 20.89
CA LYS A 426 10.30 26.91 20.64
C LYS A 426 9.62 26.22 19.46
N GLY A 427 8.30 26.13 19.53
CA GLY A 427 7.48 25.52 18.49
C GLY A 427 7.19 26.49 17.35
N LEU A 428 7.05 25.93 16.14
CA LEU A 428 6.38 26.59 15.02
C LEU A 428 4.94 26.94 15.40
N ASP A 429 4.58 28.21 15.21
CA ASP A 429 3.38 28.84 15.74
C ASP A 429 2.73 29.71 14.66
N VAL A 430 1.42 29.55 14.45
CA VAL A 430 0.63 30.53 13.70
C VAL A 430 0.29 31.69 14.62
N LYS A 431 0.80 32.88 14.30
CA LYS A 431 0.63 34.09 15.11
C LYS A 431 -0.86 34.36 15.38
N ASP A 432 -1.15 34.67 16.64
CA ASP A 432 -2.50 34.96 17.17
C ASP A 432 -3.53 33.86 16.88
N ALA A 433 -3.08 32.62 16.64
CA ALA A 433 -3.92 31.49 16.21
C ALA A 433 -4.80 31.80 14.98
N SER A 434 -4.34 32.68 14.10
CA SER A 434 -5.08 33.08 12.90
C SER A 434 -5.53 31.87 12.06
N THR A 435 -6.74 31.93 11.52
CA THR A 435 -7.25 30.95 10.55
C THR A 435 -7.29 31.50 9.12
N ALA A 436 -6.87 32.75 8.92
CA ALA A 436 -6.88 33.42 7.62
C ALA A 436 -5.64 33.05 6.78
N ASN A 437 -5.77 33.20 5.47
CA ASN A 437 -4.62 33.23 4.57
C ASN A 437 -3.67 34.37 4.94
N TYR A 438 -2.39 34.21 4.61
CA TYR A 438 -1.32 35.14 4.95
C TYR A 438 -1.07 35.26 6.47
N GLY A 439 -1.58 34.30 7.26
CA GLY A 439 -1.25 34.21 8.68
C GLY A 439 0.25 34.00 8.86
N VAL A 440 0.87 34.81 9.70
CA VAL A 440 2.31 34.80 9.92
C VAL A 440 2.73 33.54 10.67
N ILE A 441 3.78 32.88 10.18
CA ILE A 441 4.44 31.80 10.89
C ILE A 441 5.63 32.37 11.67
N GLN A 442 5.63 32.10 12.97
CA GLN A 442 6.66 32.53 13.92
C GLN A 442 7.09 31.36 14.81
N GLN A 443 8.07 31.57 15.67
CA GLN A 443 8.31 30.68 16.81
C GLN A 443 7.71 31.24 18.09
N TRP A 444 7.22 30.35 18.95
CA TRP A 444 6.73 30.69 20.28
C TRP A 444 6.98 29.55 21.27
N ASN A 445 6.97 29.85 22.58
CA ASN A 445 6.98 28.82 23.61
C ASN A 445 5.88 27.78 23.32
N TYR A 446 6.27 26.51 23.24
CA TYR A 446 5.33 25.45 22.94
C TYR A 446 4.46 25.18 24.17
N SER A 447 3.14 25.35 24.03
CA SER A 447 2.13 25.08 25.06
C SER A 447 1.13 24.01 24.63
N GLY A 448 1.28 23.46 23.42
CA GLY A 448 0.39 22.44 22.88
C GLY A 448 -0.92 22.98 22.28
N GLY A 449 -1.02 24.30 22.05
CA GLY A 449 -2.16 24.89 21.36
C GLY A 449 -2.36 24.33 19.94
N SER A 450 -3.61 24.30 19.45
CA SER A 450 -3.93 23.81 18.10
C SER A 450 -3.21 24.59 17.00
N ASN A 451 -2.89 25.87 17.23
CA ASN A 451 -2.12 26.72 16.32
C ASN A 451 -0.62 26.37 16.28
N GLN A 452 -0.15 25.47 17.14
CA GLN A 452 1.24 24.98 17.22
C GLN A 452 1.38 23.51 16.83
N GLN A 453 0.29 22.88 16.40
CA GLN A 453 0.25 21.47 16.01
C GLN A 453 0.00 21.33 14.52
N TRP A 454 0.67 20.34 13.91
CA TRP A 454 0.78 20.23 12.46
C TRP A 454 0.50 18.81 12.02
N SER A 455 -0.33 18.63 10.99
CA SER A 455 -0.42 17.36 10.26
C SER A 455 0.62 17.38 9.14
N ILE A 456 1.52 16.40 9.14
CA ILE A 456 2.57 16.27 8.12
C ILE A 456 2.16 15.13 7.19
N VAL A 457 1.64 15.50 6.02
CA VAL A 457 1.00 14.55 5.11
C VAL A 457 1.89 14.37 3.88
N SER A 458 2.33 13.13 3.64
CA SER A 458 3.13 12.78 2.46
C SER A 458 2.33 13.05 1.18
N THR A 459 2.99 13.65 0.19
CA THR A 459 2.43 13.83 -1.16
C THR A 459 2.76 12.69 -2.11
N GLY A 460 3.57 11.71 -1.68
CA GLY A 460 3.92 10.57 -2.52
C GLY A 460 5.04 10.83 -3.55
N ASP A 461 5.81 11.90 -3.40
CA ASP A 461 6.94 12.24 -4.27
C ASP A 461 8.18 12.65 -3.44
N GLY A 462 8.30 12.12 -2.23
CA GLY A 462 9.34 12.49 -1.25
C GLY A 462 9.12 13.84 -0.56
N TYR A 463 8.00 14.52 -0.82
CA TYR A 463 7.60 15.78 -0.18
C TYR A 463 6.37 15.60 0.71
N TYR A 464 6.09 16.65 1.48
CA TYR A 464 5.03 16.71 2.47
C TYR A 464 4.34 18.06 2.40
N LYS A 465 3.02 18.07 2.60
CA LYS A 465 2.30 19.27 3.02
C LYS A 465 2.25 19.31 4.55
N ILE A 466 2.50 20.49 5.12
CA ILE A 466 2.49 20.71 6.56
C ILE A 466 1.26 21.57 6.89
N LEU A 467 0.21 20.96 7.44
CA LEU A 467 -1.09 21.58 7.67
C LEU A 467 -1.28 21.94 9.14
N ASN A 468 -1.65 23.19 9.42
CA ASN A 468 -1.94 23.60 10.80
C ASN A 468 -3.24 22.97 11.31
N ARG A 469 -3.23 22.43 12.53
CA ARG A 469 -4.41 21.78 13.14
C ARG A 469 -5.56 22.77 13.36
N ASN A 470 -5.28 24.03 13.68
CA ASN A 470 -6.31 25.03 13.96
C ASN A 470 -7.02 25.52 12.68
N SER A 471 -6.25 25.79 11.62
CA SER A 471 -6.77 26.45 10.42
C SER A 471 -7.00 25.53 9.23
N GLY A 472 -6.39 24.33 9.23
CA GLY A 472 -6.33 23.43 8.08
C GLY A 472 -5.48 23.92 6.91
N LYS A 473 -4.79 25.06 7.06
CA LYS A 473 -3.96 25.69 6.01
C LYS A 473 -2.53 25.18 6.04
N CYS A 474 -1.85 25.22 4.90
CA CYS A 474 -0.48 24.72 4.78
C CYS A 474 0.55 25.82 5.00
N ILE A 475 1.75 25.42 5.45
CA ILE A 475 2.95 26.26 5.41
C ILE A 475 3.30 26.58 3.94
N ASP A 476 3.50 27.87 3.65
CA ASP A 476 3.62 28.46 2.32
C ASP A 476 4.78 29.47 2.31
N VAL A 477 5.64 29.40 1.28
CA VAL A 477 6.61 30.47 1.01
C VAL A 477 5.90 31.62 0.30
N LYS A 478 5.89 32.80 0.93
CA LYS A 478 5.19 33.98 0.44
C LYS A 478 5.61 34.35 -0.98
N ASP A 479 4.61 34.64 -1.82
CA ASP A 479 4.75 35.05 -3.21
C ASP A 479 5.56 34.06 -4.09
N GLN A 480 5.64 32.79 -3.68
CA GLN A 480 6.47 31.77 -4.36
C GLN A 480 7.93 32.19 -4.51
N SER A 481 8.42 33.05 -3.62
CA SER A 481 9.78 33.58 -3.70
C SER A 481 10.81 32.46 -3.55
N THR A 482 11.92 32.56 -4.29
CA THR A 482 13.07 31.67 -4.16
C THR A 482 14.24 32.35 -3.44
N SER A 483 14.08 33.58 -2.97
CA SER A 483 15.13 34.35 -2.30
C SER A 483 15.35 33.92 -0.86
N ASN A 484 16.57 34.09 -0.37
CA ASN A 484 16.86 34.08 1.06
C ASN A 484 16.08 35.19 1.75
N GLY A 485 15.55 34.90 2.93
CA GLY A 485 14.75 35.85 3.71
C GLY A 485 13.30 35.97 3.28
N ALA A 486 12.84 35.17 2.32
CA ALA A 486 11.42 35.13 2.01
C ALA A 486 10.63 34.61 3.21
N ALA A 487 9.57 35.34 3.57
CA ALA A 487 8.75 35.04 4.73
C ALA A 487 7.95 33.74 4.53
N ILE A 488 7.78 33.01 5.63
CA ILE A 488 6.89 31.85 5.70
C ILE A 488 5.55 32.27 6.31
N GLN A 489 4.47 31.86 5.66
CA GLN A 489 3.10 32.16 6.03
C GLN A 489 2.24 30.87 5.97
N GLN A 490 0.99 30.95 6.41
CA GLN A 490 0.00 29.94 6.06
C GLN A 490 -0.89 30.40 4.90
N TYR A 491 -1.26 29.46 4.03
CA TYR A 491 -2.18 29.70 2.93
C TYR A 491 -3.04 28.46 2.65
N ASN A 492 -4.14 28.64 1.92
CA ASN A 492 -4.90 27.50 1.41
C ASN A 492 -3.99 26.63 0.54
N PHE A 493 -4.09 25.31 0.72
CA PHE A 493 -3.33 24.39 -0.11
C PHE A 493 -3.84 24.44 -1.55
N ALA A 494 -2.96 24.85 -2.46
CA ALA A 494 -3.21 24.98 -3.89
C ALA A 494 -2.29 24.07 -4.73
N ASN A 495 -1.60 23.13 -4.07
CA ASN A 495 -0.68 22.19 -4.71
C ASN A 495 0.50 22.87 -5.45
N GLY A 496 0.92 24.04 -5.00
CA GLY A 496 2.11 24.73 -5.50
C GLY A 496 3.39 24.20 -4.84
N ASP A 497 4.50 24.14 -5.59
CA ASP A 497 5.78 23.65 -5.05
C ASP A 497 6.33 24.53 -3.91
N ASN A 498 5.87 25.78 -3.77
CA ASN A 498 6.18 26.65 -2.64
C ASN A 498 5.49 26.24 -1.32
N GLN A 499 4.60 25.24 -1.37
CA GLN A 499 3.84 24.70 -0.24
C GLN A 499 4.25 23.25 0.13
N LEU A 500 5.23 22.70 -0.59
CA LEU A 500 5.68 21.33 -0.45
C LEU A 500 7.08 21.30 0.17
N TRP A 501 7.26 20.40 1.13
CA TRP A 501 8.43 20.39 2.01
C TRP A 501 9.05 19.01 2.10
N GLN A 502 10.37 18.93 1.96
CA GLN A 502 11.14 17.72 2.19
C GLN A 502 11.66 17.70 3.62
N PHE A 503 11.52 16.56 4.30
CA PHE A 503 12.11 16.31 5.62
C PHE A 503 13.34 15.41 5.46
N SER A 504 14.52 15.93 5.78
CA SER A 504 15.77 15.16 5.82
C SER A 504 16.28 15.09 7.25
N THR A 505 16.51 13.89 7.79
CA THR A 505 17.09 13.74 9.13
C THR A 505 18.50 14.33 9.16
N VAL A 506 18.83 15.00 10.26
CA VAL A 506 20.15 15.59 10.50
C VAL A 506 20.58 15.32 11.93
N ASN A 507 21.88 15.05 12.11
CA ASN A 507 22.47 14.81 13.42
C ASN A 507 22.78 16.13 14.15
#